data_AF-A0A2P6MXU1-F1
#
_entry.id   AF-A0A2P6MXU1-F1
#
_cell.length_a   1.000
_cell.length_b   1.000
_cell.length_c   1.000
_cell.angle_alpha   90.00
_cell.angle_beta   90.00
_cell.angle_gamma   90.00
#
_symmetry.space_group_name_H-M   'P 1'
#
loop_
_entity.id
_entity.type
_entity.pdbx_description
1 polymer ?
#
loop_
_entity_poly.entity_id
_entity_poly.type
_entity_poly.pdbx_seq_one_letter_code
_entity_poly.pdbx_strand_id
1 'polypeptide(L)'
;MAKIDKKSNLAQYVNLKEVANGSHSTVYIAEDSVSGRNVVIKKLGKDHFPMHRVENEVRALVELSKIQGVVNFYGAFETAKSFWLVFDRLHGVDLFAFLEERDYQPLDEDQVWTIFSQLLKIFNEIHNRGIAHKDIKLENIMVDRQSLNITVIDFGLCELFKARKTSPNAEWLSEDYSGSLEYIAPEKKVCQRQPYSPKKADVWSLGITLYTLLFGEFPLQFTDMCSLVDAQKQRDGIKFEFSDGRQPVSSNVIDIICKMLELNPADRPNLQQLMNHPWVVERREEEQRAL
;
A
#
# COMPACT_ATOMS: atom_id res chain seq x y z
N MET A 1 3.68 -6.14 -24.69
CA MET A 1 3.16 -6.91 -23.53
C MET A 1 4.35 -7.29 -22.68
N ALA A 2 4.34 -6.93 -21.39
CA ALA A 2 5.26 -7.53 -20.43
C ALA A 2 5.03 -9.05 -20.46
N LYS A 3 6.05 -9.82 -20.83
CA LYS A 3 5.92 -11.26 -21.01
C LYS A 3 6.52 -11.95 -19.80
N ILE A 4 5.72 -12.80 -19.16
CA ILE A 4 6.24 -13.84 -18.28
C ILE A 4 7.09 -14.76 -19.16
N ASP A 5 8.38 -14.85 -18.87
CA ASP A 5 9.28 -15.67 -19.66
C ASP A 5 9.00 -17.15 -19.41
N LYS A 6 8.87 -17.92 -20.50
CA LYS A 6 8.67 -19.36 -20.46
C LYS A 6 9.98 -20.15 -20.56
N LYS A 7 11.10 -19.48 -20.87
CA LYS A 7 12.42 -20.10 -21.06
C LYS A 7 13.33 -19.96 -19.84
N SER A 8 13.21 -18.86 -19.10
CA SER A 8 13.91 -18.68 -17.83
C SER A 8 13.52 -19.75 -16.81
N ASN A 9 14.50 -20.24 -16.05
CA ASN A 9 14.30 -21.29 -15.06
C ASN A 9 15.04 -20.96 -13.76
N LEU A 10 14.66 -21.68 -12.69
CA LEU A 10 15.20 -21.47 -11.34
C LEU A 10 16.73 -21.65 -11.23
N ALA A 11 17.39 -22.29 -12.20
CA ALA A 11 18.83 -22.53 -12.12
C ALA A 11 19.67 -21.25 -12.18
N GLN A 12 19.11 -20.14 -12.68
CA GLN A 12 19.75 -18.82 -12.63
C GLN A 12 19.86 -18.28 -11.19
N TYR A 13 18.93 -18.66 -10.31
CA TYR A 13 18.82 -18.15 -8.95
C TYR A 13 19.43 -19.14 -7.97
N VAL A 14 20.66 -18.87 -7.54
CA VAL A 14 21.42 -19.73 -6.63
C VAL A 14 21.18 -19.33 -5.17
N ASN A 15 21.53 -20.21 -4.23
CA ASN A 15 21.34 -19.98 -2.79
C ASN A 15 19.89 -19.65 -2.39
N LEU A 16 18.92 -20.24 -3.10
CA LEU A 16 17.50 -20.02 -2.88
C LEU A 16 17.10 -20.46 -1.46
N LYS A 17 16.71 -19.50 -0.62
CA LYS A 17 16.29 -19.72 0.76
C LYS A 17 14.90 -19.14 0.99
N GLU A 18 13.99 -19.96 1.49
CA GLU A 18 12.66 -19.52 1.89
C GLU A 18 12.76 -18.58 3.11
N VAL A 19 12.08 -17.44 3.06
CA VAL A 19 12.06 -16.44 4.14
C VAL A 19 10.67 -16.15 4.68
N ALA A 20 9.62 -16.39 3.89
CA ALA A 20 8.24 -16.30 4.34
C ALA A 20 7.37 -17.28 3.56
N ASN A 21 6.38 -17.84 4.25
CA ASN A 21 5.38 -18.72 3.66
C ASN A 21 3.99 -18.27 4.10
N GLY A 22 3.26 -17.64 3.17
CA GLY A 22 1.87 -17.24 3.38
C GLY A 22 0.90 -18.30 2.87
N SER A 23 -0.40 -18.03 2.97
CA SER A 23 -1.46 -18.99 2.64
C SER A 23 -1.39 -19.51 1.20
N HIS A 24 -0.96 -18.67 0.24
CA HIS A 24 -0.93 -19.03 -1.18
C HIS A 24 0.36 -18.58 -1.90
N SER A 25 1.23 -17.83 -1.23
CA SER A 25 2.49 -17.35 -1.81
C SER A 25 3.66 -17.66 -0.90
N THR A 26 4.81 -17.98 -1.50
CA THR A 26 6.05 -18.26 -0.78
C THR A 26 7.11 -17.29 -1.27
N VAL A 27 7.86 -16.69 -0.35
CA VAL A 27 8.89 -15.70 -0.65
C VAL A 27 10.26 -16.30 -0.37
N TYR A 28 11.15 -16.18 -1.35
CA TYR A 28 12.53 -16.63 -1.26
C TYR A 28 13.50 -15.46 -1.39
N ILE A 29 14.67 -15.57 -0.77
CA ILE A 29 15.85 -14.78 -1.14
C ILE A 29 16.79 -15.65 -1.98
N ALA A 30 17.46 -15.05 -2.95
CA ALA A 30 18.43 -15.74 -3.80
C ALA A 30 19.50 -14.77 -4.32
N GLU A 31 20.52 -15.31 -4.96
CA GLU A 31 21.48 -14.57 -5.77
C GLU A 31 21.22 -14.88 -7.25
N ASP A 32 21.06 -13.84 -8.07
CA ASP A 32 21.03 -13.97 -9.52
C ASP A 32 22.46 -14.20 -10.04
N SER A 33 22.79 -15.43 -10.43
CA SER A 33 24.12 -15.81 -10.91
C SER A 33 24.61 -15.08 -12.16
N VAL A 34 23.69 -14.47 -12.94
CA VAL A 34 24.05 -13.71 -14.15
C VAL A 34 24.47 -12.29 -13.80
N SER A 35 23.75 -11.63 -12.88
CA SER A 35 24.01 -10.23 -12.52
C SER A 35 24.77 -10.03 -11.20
N GLY A 36 24.91 -11.08 -10.39
CA GLY A 36 25.49 -11.04 -9.05
C GLY A 36 24.62 -10.34 -8.01
N ARG A 37 23.35 -10.03 -8.33
CA ARG A 37 22.45 -9.30 -7.43
C ARG A 37 21.78 -10.22 -6.43
N ASN A 38 21.60 -9.73 -5.20
CA ASN A 38 20.69 -10.33 -4.25
C ASN A 38 19.25 -9.93 -4.60
N VAL A 39 18.38 -10.93 -4.73
CA VAL A 39 16.99 -10.76 -5.16
C VAL A 39 16.01 -11.37 -4.16
N VAL A 40 14.77 -10.90 -4.21
CA VAL A 40 13.61 -11.53 -3.58
C VAL A 40 12.74 -12.13 -4.68
N ILE A 41 12.27 -13.36 -4.46
CA ILE A 41 11.45 -14.09 -5.43
C ILE A 41 10.13 -14.49 -4.79
N LYS A 42 9.02 -13.97 -5.32
CA LYS A 42 7.65 -14.33 -4.93
C LYS A 42 7.16 -15.47 -5.81
N LYS A 43 6.90 -16.62 -5.22
CA LYS A 43 6.32 -17.81 -5.87
C LYS A 43 4.81 -17.84 -5.64
N LEU A 44 4.05 -17.99 -6.72
CA LEU A 44 2.58 -18.05 -6.71
C LEU A 44 2.12 -19.37 -7.32
N GLY A 45 1.29 -20.14 -6.61
CA GLY A 45 0.69 -21.38 -7.12
C GLY A 45 -0.36 -21.11 -8.20
N LYS A 46 -0.30 -21.83 -9.33
CA LYS A 46 -1.28 -21.70 -10.43
C LYS A 46 -2.69 -22.21 -10.09
N ASP A 47 -2.79 -23.01 -9.04
CA ASP A 47 -4.03 -23.52 -8.45
C ASP A 47 -4.81 -22.45 -7.69
N HIS A 48 -4.11 -21.46 -7.11
CA HIS A 48 -4.71 -20.38 -6.33
C HIS A 48 -4.74 -19.04 -7.05
N PHE A 49 -3.77 -18.77 -7.92
CA PHE A 49 -3.65 -17.51 -8.65
C PHE A 49 -3.97 -17.69 -10.13
N PRO A 50 -5.09 -17.16 -10.61
CA PRO A 50 -5.41 -17.21 -12.03
C PRO A 50 -4.44 -16.32 -12.81
N MET A 51 -4.08 -16.76 -14.01
CA MET A 51 -3.08 -16.09 -14.86
C MET A 51 -3.37 -14.59 -15.07
N HIS A 52 -4.64 -14.20 -15.20
CA HIS A 52 -5.02 -12.81 -15.42
C HIS A 52 -4.63 -11.88 -14.24
N ARG A 53 -4.65 -12.36 -12.99
CA ARG A 53 -4.22 -11.57 -11.82
C ARG A 53 -2.71 -11.35 -11.84
N VAL A 54 -1.95 -12.40 -12.12
CA VAL A 54 -0.49 -12.33 -12.21
C VAL A 54 -0.05 -11.45 -13.38
N GLU A 55 -0.70 -11.58 -14.54
CA GLU A 55 -0.45 -10.67 -15.67
C GLU A 55 -0.76 -9.21 -15.34
N ASN A 56 -1.80 -8.96 -14.55
CA ASN A 56 -2.17 -7.62 -14.12
C ASN A 56 -1.10 -7.03 -13.18
N GLU A 57 -0.65 -7.79 -12.17
CA GLU A 57 0.46 -7.41 -11.29
C GLU A 57 1.75 -7.11 -12.09
N VAL A 58 2.13 -7.99 -13.02
CA VAL A 58 3.30 -7.79 -13.89
C VAL A 58 3.17 -6.53 -14.75
N ARG A 59 1.97 -6.25 -15.30
CA ARG A 59 1.73 -5.04 -16.09
C ARG A 59 1.84 -3.78 -15.23
N ALA A 60 1.28 -3.78 -14.02
CA ALA A 60 1.42 -2.67 -13.08
C ALA A 60 2.90 -2.43 -12.74
N LEU A 61 3.63 -3.47 -12.33
CA LEU A 61 5.04 -3.36 -11.95
C LEU A 61 5.94 -2.85 -13.09
N VAL A 62 5.65 -3.26 -14.33
CA VAL A 62 6.36 -2.71 -15.50
C VAL A 62 6.01 -1.24 -15.75
N GLU A 63 4.73 -0.86 -15.65
CA GLU A 63 4.30 0.54 -15.80
C GLU A 63 4.86 1.43 -14.68
N LEU A 64 5.03 0.89 -13.47
CA LEU A 64 5.57 1.60 -12.30
C LEU A 64 7.09 1.53 -12.21
N SER A 65 7.77 0.90 -13.17
CA SER A 65 9.21 0.78 -13.19
C SER A 65 9.88 2.16 -13.10
N LYS A 66 10.91 2.27 -12.25
CA LYS A 66 11.71 3.48 -11.97
C LYS A 66 10.99 4.57 -11.18
N ILE A 67 9.78 4.34 -10.66
CA ILE A 67 9.20 5.24 -9.67
C ILE A 67 9.95 5.05 -8.35
N GLN A 68 10.53 6.15 -7.84
CA GLN A 68 11.17 6.13 -6.53
C GLN A 68 10.14 5.74 -5.45
N GLY A 69 10.52 4.81 -4.58
CA GLY A 69 9.65 4.29 -3.52
C GLY A 69 8.66 3.21 -3.99
N VAL A 70 8.77 2.69 -5.22
CA VAL A 70 8.13 1.44 -5.64
C VAL A 70 9.22 0.38 -5.83
N VAL A 71 8.94 -0.85 -5.38
CA VAL A 71 9.90 -1.96 -5.50
C VAL A 71 10.32 -2.19 -6.96
N ASN A 72 11.63 -2.35 -7.17
CA ASN A 72 12.13 -2.68 -8.50
C ASN A 72 11.79 -4.12 -8.85
N PHE A 73 11.08 -4.29 -9.96
CA PHE A 73 10.72 -5.58 -10.53
C PHE A 73 11.66 -5.93 -11.69
N TYR A 74 12.31 -7.09 -11.61
CA TYR A 74 13.27 -7.56 -12.62
C TYR A 74 12.62 -8.41 -13.71
N GLY A 75 11.53 -9.08 -13.40
CA GLY A 75 10.83 -9.93 -14.35
C GLY A 75 10.08 -11.06 -13.68
N ALA A 76 9.35 -11.81 -14.50
CA ALA A 76 8.62 -12.98 -14.05
C ALA A 76 8.83 -14.14 -15.02
N PHE A 77 8.82 -15.35 -14.50
CA PHE A 77 8.83 -16.58 -15.28
C PHE A 77 7.83 -17.60 -14.71
N GLU A 78 7.53 -18.63 -15.48
CA GLU A 78 6.60 -19.69 -15.05
C GLU A 78 7.22 -21.08 -15.12
N THR A 79 6.80 -21.94 -14.19
CA THR A 79 6.99 -23.39 -14.28
C THR A 79 5.65 -24.07 -14.52
N ALA A 80 5.62 -25.40 -14.56
CA ALA A 80 4.39 -26.16 -14.73
C ALA A 80 3.31 -25.83 -13.67
N LYS A 81 3.72 -25.53 -12.43
CA LYS A 81 2.79 -25.37 -11.29
C LYS A 81 2.77 -23.97 -10.67
N SER A 82 3.69 -23.08 -11.02
CA SER A 82 3.83 -21.80 -10.33
C SER A 82 4.30 -20.67 -11.24
N PHE A 83 3.94 -19.44 -10.88
CA PHE A 83 4.57 -18.22 -11.36
C PHE A 83 5.64 -17.77 -10.36
N TRP A 84 6.70 -17.12 -10.85
CA TRP A 84 7.82 -16.66 -10.06
C TRP A 84 8.14 -15.23 -10.47
N LEU A 85 7.97 -14.28 -9.55
CA LEU A 85 8.20 -12.85 -9.76
C LEU A 85 9.46 -12.44 -9.00
N VAL A 86 10.35 -11.72 -9.66
CA VAL A 86 11.70 -11.42 -9.18
C VAL A 86 11.82 -9.91 -8.94
N PHE A 87 12.28 -9.56 -7.75
CA PHE A 87 12.35 -8.19 -7.24
C PHE A 87 13.71 -7.89 -6.64
N ASP A 88 13.99 -6.60 -6.45
CA ASP A 88 15.08 -6.18 -5.58
C ASP A 88 14.93 -6.72 -4.16
N ARG A 89 16.06 -7.13 -3.58
CA ARG A 89 16.13 -7.38 -2.15
C ARG A 89 16.27 -6.04 -1.43
N LEU A 90 15.20 -5.63 -0.75
CA LEU A 90 15.18 -4.41 0.03
C LEU A 90 15.87 -4.61 1.38
N HIS A 91 16.48 -3.54 1.88
CA HIS A 91 16.97 -3.44 3.25
C HIS A 91 15.88 -2.82 4.15
N GLY A 92 15.95 -3.07 5.46
CA GLY A 92 14.96 -2.58 6.42
C GLY A 92 13.95 -3.64 6.83
N VAL A 93 12.78 -3.20 7.29
CA VAL A 93 11.60 -4.02 7.66
C VAL A 93 10.35 -3.36 7.12
N ASP A 94 9.23 -4.09 7.08
CA ASP A 94 7.94 -3.46 6.84
C ASP A 94 7.51 -2.59 8.04
N LEU A 95 6.58 -1.66 7.81
CA LEU A 95 6.12 -0.73 8.85
C LEU A 95 5.40 -1.43 10.00
N PHE A 96 4.85 -2.63 9.79
CA PHE A 96 4.19 -3.39 10.85
C PHE A 96 5.25 -3.92 11.82
N ALA A 97 6.27 -4.61 11.30
CA ALA A 97 7.43 -5.05 12.07
C ALA A 97 8.17 -3.87 12.73
N PHE A 98 8.22 -2.70 12.07
CA PHE A 98 8.80 -1.49 12.65
C PHE A 98 8.06 -1.00 13.91
N LEU A 99 6.72 -1.09 13.94
CA LEU A 99 5.93 -0.80 15.13
C LEU A 99 6.03 -1.93 16.17
N GLU A 100 6.02 -3.20 15.73
CA GLU A 100 6.14 -4.36 16.63
C GLU A 100 7.47 -4.35 17.41
N GLU A 101 8.58 -4.02 16.75
CA GLU A 101 9.90 -3.84 17.39
C GLU A 101 9.92 -2.74 18.47
N ARG A 102 8.91 -1.86 18.48
CA ARG A 102 8.72 -0.77 19.44
C ARG A 102 7.59 -1.06 20.42
N ASP A 103 7.13 -2.30 20.54
CA ASP A 103 5.95 -2.68 21.33
C ASP A 103 4.71 -1.84 20.98
N TYR A 104 4.54 -1.54 19.69
CA TYR A 104 3.46 -0.71 19.14
C TYR A 104 3.39 0.70 19.73
N GLN A 105 4.51 1.22 20.24
CA GLN A 105 4.57 2.61 20.68
C GLN A 105 4.40 3.57 19.49
N PRO A 106 3.57 4.63 19.63
CA PRO A 106 3.45 5.71 18.66
C PRO A 106 4.78 6.21 18.11
N LEU A 107 4.78 6.56 16.82
CA LEU A 107 5.85 7.37 16.24
C LEU A 107 5.58 8.85 16.48
N ASP A 108 6.66 9.61 16.61
CA ASP A 108 6.54 11.06 16.72
C ASP A 108 6.03 11.66 15.39
N GLU A 109 5.30 12.77 15.47
CA GLU A 109 4.64 13.37 14.30
C GLU A 109 5.63 13.67 13.16
N ASP A 110 6.88 14.03 13.48
CA ASP A 110 7.96 14.31 12.52
C ASP A 110 8.37 13.05 11.74
N GLN A 111 8.48 11.91 12.44
CA GLN A 111 8.81 10.62 11.82
C GLN A 111 7.66 10.17 10.91
N VAL A 112 6.42 10.31 11.39
CA VAL A 112 5.23 9.99 10.60
C VAL A 112 5.15 10.89 9.38
N TRP A 113 5.39 12.19 9.51
CA TRP A 113 5.37 13.11 8.39
C TRP A 113 6.41 12.74 7.33
N THR A 114 7.62 12.36 7.76
CA THR A 114 8.71 11.91 6.87
C THR A 114 8.27 10.70 6.03
N ILE A 115 7.65 9.71 6.67
CA ILE A 115 7.13 8.50 6.01
C ILE A 115 5.93 8.83 5.12
N PHE A 116 4.95 9.55 5.66
CA PHE A 116 3.66 9.75 5.02
C PHE A 116 3.70 10.71 3.84
N SER A 117 4.57 11.73 3.89
CA SER A 117 4.79 12.62 2.75
C SER A 117 5.37 11.88 1.53
N GLN A 118 6.19 10.85 1.75
CA GLN A 118 6.64 9.93 0.71
C GLN A 118 5.49 9.07 0.18
N LEU A 119 4.65 8.50 1.07
CA LEU A 119 3.49 7.70 0.67
C LEU A 119 2.57 8.50 -0.25
N LEU A 120 2.23 9.74 0.11
CA LEU A 120 1.39 10.60 -0.72
C LEU A 120 2.00 10.83 -2.11
N LYS A 121 3.31 11.09 -2.21
CA LYS A 121 4.01 11.25 -3.49
C LYS A 121 3.97 9.96 -4.32
N ILE A 122 4.31 8.82 -3.72
CA ILE A 122 4.36 7.51 -4.38
C ILE A 122 2.98 7.13 -4.92
N PHE A 123 1.94 7.18 -4.07
CA PHE A 123 0.59 6.80 -4.48
C PHE A 123 -0.01 7.79 -5.48
N ASN A 124 0.35 9.08 -5.42
CA ASN A 124 -0.08 10.04 -6.44
C ASN A 124 0.46 9.64 -7.82
N GLU A 125 1.73 9.23 -7.91
CA GLU A 125 2.32 8.71 -9.16
C GLU A 125 1.66 7.40 -9.61
N ILE A 126 1.38 6.48 -8.69
CA ILE A 126 0.65 5.23 -8.98
C ILE A 126 -0.74 5.55 -9.58
N HIS A 127 -1.50 6.43 -8.93
CA HIS A 127 -2.84 6.84 -9.36
C HIS A 127 -2.83 7.60 -10.70
N ASN A 128 -1.80 8.40 -10.97
CA ASN A 128 -1.62 9.12 -12.23
C ASN A 128 -1.25 8.19 -13.39
N ARG A 129 -0.60 7.07 -13.11
CA ARG A 129 -0.33 6.01 -14.10
C ARG A 129 -1.53 5.10 -14.36
N GLY A 130 -2.64 5.36 -13.70
CA GLY A 130 -3.87 4.63 -13.94
C GLY A 130 -3.95 3.31 -13.19
N ILE A 131 -3.30 3.25 -12.02
CA ILE A 131 -3.20 2.06 -11.16
C ILE A 131 -3.74 2.42 -9.77
N ALA A 132 -4.49 1.50 -9.16
CA ALA A 132 -4.87 1.54 -7.76
C ALA A 132 -4.27 0.32 -7.07
N HIS A 133 -3.80 0.47 -5.84
CA HIS A 133 -3.07 -0.58 -5.13
C HIS A 133 -4.01 -1.58 -4.46
N LYS A 134 -5.11 -1.09 -3.86
CA LYS A 134 -6.20 -1.84 -3.21
C LYS A 134 -5.82 -2.65 -1.95
N ASP A 135 -4.54 -2.76 -1.63
CA ASP A 135 -4.04 -3.40 -0.40
C ASP A 135 -2.97 -2.56 0.30
N ILE A 136 -3.24 -1.26 0.51
CA ILE A 136 -2.34 -0.39 1.26
C ILE A 136 -2.45 -0.75 2.74
N LYS A 137 -1.33 -1.17 3.31
CA LYS A 137 -1.19 -1.56 4.72
C LYS A 137 0.27 -1.51 5.14
N LEU A 138 0.52 -1.56 6.44
CA LEU A 138 1.86 -1.45 7.01
C LEU A 138 2.80 -2.55 6.51
N GLU A 139 2.30 -3.78 6.34
CA GLU A 139 3.07 -4.93 5.86
C GLU A 139 3.52 -4.80 4.40
N ASN A 140 2.84 -3.96 3.61
CA ASN A 140 3.17 -3.73 2.20
C ASN A 140 4.03 -2.46 1.99
N ILE A 141 4.56 -1.88 3.07
CA ILE A 141 5.42 -0.69 3.02
C ILE A 141 6.70 -0.99 3.79
N MET A 142 7.80 -1.18 3.06
CA MET A 142 9.13 -1.32 3.64
C MET A 142 9.65 0.05 4.09
N VAL A 143 10.37 0.09 5.21
CA VAL A 143 11.03 1.27 5.76
C VAL A 143 12.47 0.95 6.15
N ASP A 144 13.38 1.86 5.80
CA ASP A 144 14.73 1.87 6.35
C ASP A 144 14.72 2.52 7.74
N ARG A 145 15.25 1.82 8.75
CA ARG A 145 15.15 2.25 10.17
C ARG A 145 15.86 3.58 10.46
N GLN A 146 16.89 3.91 9.69
CA GLN A 146 17.71 5.09 9.96
C GLN A 146 17.20 6.30 9.17
N SER A 147 17.00 6.12 7.88
CA SER A 147 16.61 7.20 6.97
C SER A 147 15.11 7.42 6.88
N LEU A 148 14.29 6.47 7.33
CA LEU A 148 12.83 6.44 7.15
C LEU A 148 12.40 6.54 5.68
N ASN A 149 13.31 6.22 4.74
CA ASN A 149 12.95 6.05 3.34
C ASN A 149 12.08 4.82 3.19
N ILE A 150 11.00 4.95 2.42
CA ILE A 150 10.05 3.86 2.23
C ILE A 150 10.07 3.27 0.82
N THR A 151 9.63 2.03 0.71
CA THR A 151 9.38 1.36 -0.55
C THR A 151 8.09 0.53 -0.47
N VAL A 152 7.14 0.84 -1.35
CA VAL A 152 5.88 0.10 -1.50
C VAL A 152 6.16 -1.20 -2.25
N ILE A 153 5.66 -2.29 -1.68
CA ILE A 153 5.77 -3.66 -2.20
C ILE A 153 4.38 -4.26 -2.42
N ASP A 154 4.35 -5.43 -3.08
CA ASP A 154 3.16 -6.26 -3.32
C ASP A 154 2.00 -5.58 -4.07
N PHE A 155 2.01 -5.74 -5.40
CA PHE A 155 0.95 -5.25 -6.28
C PHE A 155 -0.04 -6.37 -6.67
N GLY A 156 -0.13 -7.46 -5.89
CA GLY A 156 -0.93 -8.64 -6.22
C GLY A 156 -2.43 -8.40 -6.32
N LEU A 157 -2.95 -7.36 -5.63
CA LEU A 157 -4.36 -6.95 -5.66
C LEU A 157 -4.61 -5.68 -6.49
N CYS A 158 -3.57 -5.12 -7.10
CA CYS A 158 -3.68 -3.86 -7.83
C CYS A 158 -4.67 -3.97 -9.01
N GLU A 159 -5.13 -2.82 -9.48
CA GLU A 159 -6.06 -2.76 -10.61
C GLU A 159 -5.63 -1.67 -11.58
N LEU A 160 -5.48 -2.06 -12.85
CA LEU A 160 -5.20 -1.12 -13.94
C LEU A 160 -6.52 -0.62 -14.53
N PHE A 161 -6.73 0.69 -14.49
CA PHE A 161 -7.93 1.32 -15.04
C PHE A 161 -7.66 2.17 -16.29
N LYS A 162 -6.42 2.16 -16.78
CA LYS A 162 -6.02 2.87 -18.00
C LYS A 162 -6.38 2.08 -19.26
N ALA A 163 -7.64 1.68 -19.45
CA ALA A 163 -8.09 1.04 -20.69
C ALA A 163 -9.62 1.01 -20.89
N ARG A 164 -10.31 2.15 -20.85
CA ARG A 164 -11.50 2.36 -21.69
C ARG A 164 -11.60 3.84 -22.08
N LYS A 165 -11.06 4.17 -23.26
CA LYS A 165 -11.13 5.48 -23.93
C LYS A 165 -12.57 5.92 -24.29
N THR A 166 -13.59 5.39 -23.63
CA THR A 166 -14.99 5.65 -23.97
C THR A 166 -15.51 6.93 -23.32
N SER A 167 -14.88 7.42 -22.25
CA SER A 167 -15.13 8.76 -21.73
C SER A 167 -13.91 9.28 -20.94
N PRO A 168 -13.28 10.40 -21.35
CA PRO A 168 -12.17 11.02 -20.62
C PRO A 168 -12.50 11.41 -19.17
N ASN A 169 -13.80 11.49 -18.84
CA ASN A 169 -14.31 11.95 -17.55
C ASN A 169 -15.03 10.86 -16.75
N ALA A 170 -15.12 9.62 -17.25
CA ALA A 170 -15.70 8.53 -16.48
C ALA A 170 -14.69 8.04 -15.44
N GLU A 171 -15.05 8.17 -14.17
CA GLU A 171 -14.31 7.55 -13.08
C GLU A 171 -14.39 6.02 -13.24
N TRP A 172 -13.24 5.36 -13.14
CA TRP A 172 -13.19 3.91 -13.16
C TRP A 172 -13.70 3.35 -11.84
N LEU A 173 -14.67 2.44 -11.92
CA LEU A 173 -15.23 1.75 -10.77
C LEU A 173 -14.79 0.28 -10.78
N SER A 174 -14.39 -0.20 -9.61
CA SER A 174 -14.01 -1.60 -9.39
C SER A 174 -15.18 -2.37 -8.78
N GLU A 175 -15.30 -3.65 -9.17
CA GLU A 175 -16.21 -4.64 -8.57
C GLU A 175 -15.44 -5.72 -7.80
N ASP A 176 -14.14 -5.53 -7.62
CA ASP A 176 -13.29 -6.45 -6.85
C ASP A 176 -13.13 -5.94 -5.42
N TYR A 177 -13.75 -6.63 -4.47
CA TYR A 177 -13.80 -6.25 -3.06
C TYR A 177 -12.64 -6.83 -2.23
N SER A 178 -11.60 -7.38 -2.85
CA SER A 178 -10.41 -7.88 -2.15
C SER A 178 -9.62 -6.77 -1.43
N GLY A 179 -8.94 -7.12 -0.34
CA GLY A 179 -8.12 -6.24 0.49
C GLY A 179 -8.09 -6.71 1.94
N SER A 180 -7.21 -6.13 2.75
CA SER A 180 -7.09 -6.44 4.18
C SER A 180 -8.20 -5.76 5.01
N LEU A 181 -8.89 -6.52 5.87
CA LEU A 181 -10.15 -6.15 6.53
C LEU A 181 -10.04 -4.88 7.41
N GLU A 182 -8.87 -4.68 7.98
CA GLU A 182 -8.49 -3.60 8.87
C GLU A 182 -8.36 -2.27 8.13
N TYR A 183 -8.01 -2.32 6.84
CA TYR A 183 -7.72 -1.15 5.99
C TYR A 183 -8.80 -0.88 4.95
N ILE A 184 -9.76 -1.78 4.80
CA ILE A 184 -10.74 -1.73 3.72
C ILE A 184 -11.81 -0.66 3.99
N ALA A 185 -12.07 0.17 2.99
CA ALA A 185 -13.03 1.27 3.04
C ALA A 185 -14.48 0.78 3.22
N PRO A 186 -15.35 1.55 3.89
CA PRO A 186 -16.71 1.11 4.25
C PRO A 186 -17.55 0.74 3.03
N GLU A 187 -17.42 1.44 1.90
CA GLU A 187 -18.14 1.15 0.66
C GLU A 187 -17.84 -0.25 0.09
N LYS A 188 -16.69 -0.85 0.43
CA LYS A 188 -16.35 -2.23 0.06
C LYS A 188 -16.94 -3.26 1.03
N LYS A 189 -17.31 -2.84 2.25
CA LYS A 189 -17.95 -3.68 3.29
C LYS A 189 -19.47 -3.73 3.14
N VAL A 190 -20.09 -2.72 2.51
CA VAL A 190 -21.56 -2.67 2.39
C VAL A 190 -22.08 -3.83 1.54
N CYS A 191 -23.08 -4.54 2.06
CA CYS A 191 -23.68 -5.74 1.45
C CYS A 191 -24.18 -5.57 0.01
N GLN A 192 -24.44 -4.34 -0.44
CA GLN A 192 -25.01 -4.04 -1.75
C GLN A 192 -24.02 -4.16 -2.91
N ARG A 193 -22.73 -4.45 -2.65
CA ARG A 193 -21.67 -4.70 -3.67
C ARG A 193 -21.80 -3.78 -4.89
N GLN A 194 -21.87 -2.48 -4.63
CA GLN A 194 -21.91 -1.47 -5.68
C GLN A 194 -20.49 -1.20 -6.19
N PRO A 195 -20.31 -0.97 -7.51
CA PRO A 195 -19.02 -0.55 -8.04
C PRO A 195 -18.51 0.69 -7.32
N TYR A 196 -17.22 0.71 -6.97
CA TYR A 196 -16.62 1.75 -6.13
C TYR A 196 -15.35 2.32 -6.75
N SER A 197 -14.95 3.54 -6.35
CA SER A 197 -13.70 4.13 -6.82
C SER A 197 -12.49 3.52 -6.08
N PRO A 198 -11.61 2.75 -6.75
CA PRO A 198 -10.48 2.13 -6.09
C PRO A 198 -9.45 3.16 -5.62
N LYS A 199 -9.36 4.34 -6.27
CA LYS A 199 -8.52 5.45 -5.81
C LYS A 199 -8.98 6.01 -4.47
N LYS A 200 -10.30 6.19 -4.29
CA LYS A 200 -10.85 6.69 -3.03
C LYS A 200 -10.75 5.66 -1.91
N ALA A 201 -10.80 4.38 -2.25
CA ALA A 201 -10.52 3.30 -1.30
C ALA A 201 -9.06 3.31 -0.85
N ASP A 202 -8.09 3.51 -1.75
CA ASP A 202 -6.68 3.67 -1.39
C ASP A 202 -6.46 4.88 -0.45
N VAL A 203 -7.16 6.00 -0.67
CA VAL A 203 -7.11 7.17 0.24
C VAL A 203 -7.58 6.80 1.65
N TRP A 204 -8.67 6.03 1.77
CA TRP A 204 -9.11 5.54 3.07
C TRP A 204 -8.05 4.68 3.75
N SER A 205 -7.47 3.70 3.03
CA SER A 205 -6.44 2.82 3.58
C SER A 205 -5.18 3.56 4.00
N LEU A 206 -4.80 4.64 3.29
CA LEU A 206 -3.76 5.57 3.73
C LEU A 206 -4.15 6.32 5.01
N GLY A 207 -5.42 6.68 5.20
CA GLY A 207 -5.91 7.31 6.43
C GLY A 207 -5.79 6.39 7.64
N ILE A 208 -6.12 5.11 7.47
CA ILE A 208 -5.90 4.06 8.48
C ILE A 208 -4.40 3.94 8.77
N THR A 209 -3.56 3.87 7.73
CA THR A 209 -2.09 3.78 7.87
C THR A 209 -1.52 4.98 8.65
N LEU A 210 -1.95 6.20 8.33
CA LEU A 210 -1.53 7.42 9.02
C LEU A 210 -1.86 7.37 10.50
N TYR A 211 -3.12 7.04 10.82
CA TYR A 211 -3.58 6.93 12.20
C TYR A 211 -2.75 5.88 12.95
N THR A 212 -2.58 4.68 12.39
CA THR A 212 -1.90 3.59 13.09
C THR A 212 -0.43 3.90 13.36
N LEU A 213 0.25 4.64 12.49
CA LEU A 213 1.61 5.12 12.77
C LEU A 213 1.67 6.13 13.93
N LEU A 214 0.67 7.01 14.04
CA LEU A 214 0.61 8.06 15.07
C LEU A 214 0.14 7.55 16.42
N PHE A 215 -0.68 6.51 16.47
CA PHE A 215 -1.33 6.06 17.71
C PHE A 215 -0.94 4.65 18.12
N GLY A 216 -0.27 3.88 17.25
CA GLY A 216 0.14 2.50 17.55
C GLY A 216 -1.02 1.49 17.53
N GLU A 217 -2.23 1.94 17.26
CA GLU A 217 -3.45 1.12 17.21
C GLU A 217 -4.30 1.49 15.99
N PHE A 218 -5.31 0.67 15.68
CA PHE A 218 -6.22 0.95 14.58
C PHE A 218 -7.34 1.91 15.02
N PRO A 219 -7.79 2.83 14.15
CA PRO A 219 -8.83 3.80 14.51
C PRO A 219 -10.22 3.18 14.63
N LEU A 220 -10.44 2.00 14.04
CA LEU A 220 -11.74 1.37 13.88
C LEU A 220 -11.68 -0.09 14.31
N GLN A 221 -12.78 -0.61 14.85
CA GLN A 221 -12.90 -2.01 15.20
C GLN A 221 -13.15 -2.88 13.95
N PHE A 222 -12.54 -4.06 13.90
CA PHE A 222 -12.63 -5.02 12.79
C PHE A 222 -13.90 -5.87 12.82
N THR A 223 -15.05 -5.23 13.06
CA THR A 223 -16.34 -5.90 13.03
C THR A 223 -16.98 -5.78 11.65
N ASP A 224 -17.80 -6.76 11.29
CA ASP A 224 -18.63 -6.68 10.08
C ASP A 224 -19.54 -5.45 10.17
N MET A 225 -19.28 -4.48 9.28
CA MET A 225 -20.06 -3.26 9.18
C MET A 225 -21.32 -3.56 8.38
N CYS A 226 -22.35 -4.06 9.07
CA CYS A 226 -23.61 -4.44 8.44
C CYS A 226 -24.40 -3.22 7.93
N SER A 227 -24.07 -2.00 8.37
CA SER A 227 -24.78 -0.79 7.95
C SER A 227 -23.89 0.47 7.93
N LEU A 228 -24.32 1.49 7.17
CA LEU A 228 -23.73 2.84 7.19
C LEU A 228 -23.82 3.50 8.59
N VAL A 229 -24.86 3.13 9.38
CA VAL A 229 -25.02 3.62 10.76
C VAL A 229 -23.90 3.10 11.64
N ASP A 230 -23.52 1.83 11.47
CA ASP A 230 -22.38 1.26 12.20
C ASP A 230 -21.09 1.98 11.78
N ALA A 231 -20.92 2.26 10.48
CA ALA A 231 -19.76 2.95 9.94
C ALA A 231 -19.61 4.36 10.51
N GLN A 232 -20.73 5.09 10.64
CA GLN A 232 -20.76 6.39 11.28
C GLN A 232 -20.40 6.31 12.76
N LYS A 233 -20.99 5.38 13.52
CA LYS A 233 -20.67 5.20 14.94
C LYS A 233 -19.20 4.91 15.18
N GLN A 234 -18.58 4.05 14.36
CA GLN A 234 -17.15 3.78 14.51
C GLN A 234 -16.30 5.01 14.17
N ARG A 235 -16.64 5.74 13.10
CA ARG A 235 -15.93 6.98 12.73
C ARG A 235 -16.03 8.05 13.83
N ASP A 236 -17.22 8.24 14.40
CA ASP A 236 -17.46 9.21 15.48
C ASP A 236 -16.77 8.79 16.79
N GLY A 237 -16.44 7.50 16.93
CA GLY A 237 -15.73 6.93 18.07
C GLY A 237 -14.21 7.00 17.97
N ILE A 238 -13.64 7.48 16.86
CA ILE A 238 -12.19 7.63 16.70
C ILE A 238 -11.67 8.62 17.75
N LYS A 239 -10.63 8.22 18.48
CA LYS A 239 -9.99 9.04 19.51
C LYS A 239 -8.68 9.60 18.97
N PHE A 240 -8.39 10.86 19.27
CA PHE A 240 -7.13 11.52 18.88
C PHE A 240 -6.26 11.87 20.08
N GLU A 241 -6.52 11.21 21.22
CA GLU A 241 -5.86 11.43 22.49
C GLU A 241 -5.07 10.18 22.88
N PHE A 242 -3.88 10.39 23.43
CA PHE A 242 -3.04 9.30 23.94
C PHE A 242 -3.46 8.90 25.34
N SER A 243 -3.56 7.59 25.59
CA SER A 243 -3.98 7.04 26.89
C SER A 243 -2.98 7.29 28.03
N ASP A 244 -1.72 7.60 27.70
CA ASP A 244 -0.65 7.88 28.65
C ASP A 244 -0.49 9.38 28.98
N GLY A 245 -1.35 10.24 28.44
CA GLY A 245 -1.38 11.68 28.72
C GLY A 245 -0.27 12.50 28.06
N ARG A 246 0.46 11.95 27.07
CA ARG A 246 1.39 12.74 26.24
C ARG A 246 0.65 13.80 25.41
N GLN A 247 1.40 14.75 24.86
CA GLN A 247 0.84 15.84 24.05
C GLN A 247 0.05 15.27 22.85
N PRO A 248 -1.14 15.82 22.54
CA PRO A 248 -1.90 15.39 21.38
C PRO A 248 -1.19 15.76 20.08
N VAL A 249 -1.55 15.07 19.00
CA VAL A 249 -1.12 15.43 17.64
C VAL A 249 -1.69 16.79 17.23
N SER A 250 -1.05 17.45 16.26
CA SER A 250 -1.52 18.76 15.80
C SER A 250 -2.95 18.72 15.24
N SER A 251 -3.67 19.84 15.31
CA SER A 251 -5.02 19.94 14.74
C SER A 251 -5.05 19.66 13.23
N ASN A 252 -3.96 19.98 12.53
CA ASN A 252 -3.81 19.71 11.10
C ASN A 252 -3.67 18.19 10.81
N VAL A 253 -3.09 17.40 11.73
CA VAL A 253 -3.08 15.93 11.66
C VAL A 253 -4.49 15.37 11.82
N ILE A 254 -5.24 15.87 12.81
CA ILE A 254 -6.62 15.42 13.04
C ILE A 254 -7.48 15.72 11.82
N ASP A 255 -7.37 16.93 11.27
CA ASP A 255 -8.13 17.36 10.09
C ASP A 255 -7.83 16.51 8.85
N ILE A 256 -6.55 16.20 8.56
CA ILE A 256 -6.22 15.36 7.40
C ILE A 256 -6.74 13.92 7.57
N ILE A 257 -6.62 13.33 8.77
CA ILE A 257 -7.14 11.98 9.04
C ILE A 257 -8.66 11.96 8.85
N CYS A 258 -9.39 12.92 9.42
CA CYS A 258 -10.83 13.02 9.28
C CYS A 258 -11.29 13.11 7.81
N LYS A 259 -10.59 13.92 6.99
CA LYS A 259 -10.87 14.04 5.56
C LYS A 259 -10.63 12.73 4.79
N MET A 260 -9.59 11.97 5.15
CA MET A 260 -9.30 10.68 4.52
C MET A 260 -10.30 9.59 4.93
N LEU A 261 -10.82 9.68 6.15
CA LEU A 261 -11.78 8.76 6.73
C LEU A 261 -13.25 9.23 6.58
N GLU A 262 -13.54 10.01 5.53
CA GLU A 262 -14.93 10.31 5.16
C GLU A 262 -15.64 9.05 4.67
N LEU A 263 -16.88 8.83 5.15
CA LEU A 263 -17.64 7.63 4.77
C LEU A 263 -18.05 7.66 3.30
N ASN A 264 -18.44 8.84 2.81
CA ASN A 264 -18.76 9.04 1.41
C ASN A 264 -17.44 9.20 0.61
N PRO A 265 -17.15 8.30 -0.35
CA PRO A 265 -15.92 8.37 -1.14
C PRO A 265 -15.77 9.67 -1.94
N ALA A 266 -16.88 10.33 -2.28
CA ALA A 266 -16.85 11.60 -3.00
C ALA A 266 -16.26 12.76 -2.17
N ASP A 267 -16.42 12.71 -0.85
CA ASP A 267 -15.97 13.75 0.08
C ASP A 267 -14.50 13.58 0.47
N ARG A 268 -13.92 12.38 0.25
CA ARG A 268 -12.48 12.16 0.44
C ARG A 268 -11.67 12.98 -0.56
N PRO A 269 -10.60 13.66 -0.16
CA PRO A 269 -9.71 14.36 -1.08
C PRO A 269 -8.98 13.36 -1.99
N ASN A 270 -8.55 13.82 -3.17
CA ASN A 270 -7.56 13.08 -3.97
C ASN A 270 -6.13 13.30 -3.41
N LEU A 271 -5.17 12.51 -3.88
CA LEU A 271 -3.80 12.57 -3.37
C LEU A 271 -3.10 13.91 -3.63
N GLN A 272 -3.41 14.57 -4.75
CA GLN A 272 -2.89 15.92 -5.03
C GLN A 272 -3.41 16.95 -4.02
N GLN A 273 -4.69 16.87 -3.63
CA GLN A 273 -5.27 17.72 -2.59
C GLN A 273 -4.63 17.43 -1.23
N LEU A 274 -4.39 16.15 -0.88
CA LEU A 274 -3.71 15.76 0.35
C LEU A 274 -2.25 16.25 0.40
N MET A 275 -1.52 16.19 -0.71
CA MET A 275 -0.15 16.72 -0.80
C MET A 275 -0.06 18.23 -0.57
N ASN A 276 -1.17 18.96 -0.75
CA ASN A 276 -1.30 20.39 -0.51
C ASN A 276 -2.00 20.71 0.83
N HIS A 277 -2.26 19.70 1.66
CA HIS A 277 -2.84 19.90 2.97
C HIS A 277 -1.89 20.71 3.87
N PRO A 278 -2.37 21.63 4.73
CA PRO A 278 -1.53 22.43 5.62
C PRO A 278 -0.49 21.60 6.40
N TRP A 279 -0.91 20.47 7.00
CA TRP A 279 0.00 19.53 7.67
C TRP A 279 1.21 19.08 6.81
N VAL A 280 0.99 18.88 5.51
CA VAL A 280 2.01 18.39 4.57
C VAL A 280 2.91 19.53 4.06
N VAL A 281 2.35 20.73 3.91
CA VAL A 281 3.04 21.88 3.32
C VAL A 281 3.84 22.67 4.36
N GLU A 282 3.26 22.99 5.51
CA GLU A 282 3.89 23.81 6.55
C GLU A 282 5.24 23.22 6.98
N ARG A 283 5.27 21.91 7.25
CA ARG A 283 6.49 21.19 7.64
C ARG A 283 7.53 21.09 6.52
N ARG A 284 7.11 21.04 5.25
CA ARG A 284 8.04 21.06 4.11
C ARG A 284 8.78 22.40 4.03
N GLU A 285 8.07 23.49 4.29
CA GLU A 285 8.66 24.83 4.31
C GLU A 285 9.59 25.02 5.51
N GLU A 286 9.26 24.43 6.67
CA GLU A 286 10.12 24.44 7.86
C GLU A 286 11.44 23.70 7.60
N GLU A 287 11.41 22.50 7.01
CA GLU A 287 12.61 21.76 6.62
C GLU A 287 13.48 22.56 5.63
N GLN A 288 12.86 23.22 4.65
CA GLN A 288 13.59 24.03 3.66
C GLN A 288 14.21 25.29 4.26
N ARG A 289 13.67 25.82 5.37
CA ARG A 289 14.25 26.96 6.10
C ARG A 289 15.36 26.54 7.06
N ALA A 290 15.41 25.27 7.47
CA ALA A 290 16.40 24.72 8.38
C ALA A 290 17.69 24.24 7.70
N LEU A 291 17.67 24.10 6.36
CA LEU A 291 18.81 23.77 5.48
C LEU A 291 19.52 25.02 4.97
#